data_AF-A0A1F2PD48-F1
#
_entry.id   AF-A0A1F2PD48-F1
#
_cell.length_a   1.000
_cell.length_b   1.000
_cell.length_c   1.000
_cell.angle_alpha   90.00
_cell.angle_beta   90.00
_cell.angle_gamma   90.00
#
_symmetry.space_group_name_H-M   'P 1'
#
loop_
_entity.id
_entity.type
_entity.pdbx_description
1 polymer ?
#
loop_
_entity_poly.entity_id
_entity_poly.type
_entity_poly.pdbx_seq_one_letter_code
_entity_poly.pdbx_strand_id
1 'polypeptide(L)'
;MKPKNFTKTVLSLLLIGLLAFGCCGSVMAAGGNGSGGGSGGGSTEPLTIVTVTPADKSTEIAIDTPIKLEFSKNVAYATVRDANLKAVSLWAGDQPVAAEITMADDQLEPDLRNFINIVPSEQLKEGTVYTIKVDTTLSSKSGDVLTAPITLTFTTAGTNEAANQATSETANSGSGLNTTGIIIGLMAIAIVVGIVIVRRKKA
;
A
#
# COMPACT_ATOMS: atom_id res chain seq x y z
N MET A 1 61.00 -45.68 52.31
CA MET A 1 60.80 -46.74 51.29
C MET A 1 60.05 -46.13 50.10
N LYS A 2 60.57 -46.36 48.89
CA LYS A 2 60.16 -45.72 47.63
C LYS A 2 59.36 -46.73 46.80
N PRO A 3 58.10 -46.44 46.39
CA PRO A 3 57.46 -47.11 45.27
C PRO A 3 57.36 -46.12 44.09
N LYS A 4 58.23 -46.27 43.10
CA LYS A 4 58.04 -47.03 41.84
C LYS A 4 57.05 -46.36 40.88
N ASN A 5 57.57 -45.35 40.15
CA ASN A 5 57.51 -45.06 38.70
C ASN A 5 56.41 -45.68 37.80
N PHE A 6 55.23 -46.05 38.30
CA PHE A 6 54.20 -46.70 37.48
C PHE A 6 53.40 -45.71 36.62
N THR A 7 53.42 -44.41 36.98
CA THR A 7 52.57 -43.40 36.33
C THR A 7 53.17 -42.84 35.03
N LYS A 8 54.50 -42.81 34.88
CA LYS A 8 55.14 -42.22 33.69
C LYS A 8 55.15 -43.17 32.49
N THR A 9 55.20 -44.48 32.71
CA THR A 9 55.19 -45.48 31.64
C THR A 9 53.80 -45.61 30.99
N VAL A 10 52.73 -45.52 31.79
CA VAL A 10 51.34 -45.57 31.28
C VAL A 10 51.00 -44.29 30.51
N LEU A 11 51.51 -43.13 30.94
CA LEU A 11 51.29 -41.87 30.23
C LEU A 11 52.09 -41.76 28.92
N SER A 12 53.27 -42.39 28.85
CA SER A 12 54.08 -42.45 27.62
C SER A 12 53.54 -43.45 26.59
N LEU A 13 52.90 -44.54 27.03
CA LEU A 13 52.22 -45.50 26.13
C LEU A 13 50.92 -44.93 25.55
N LEU A 14 50.23 -44.05 26.27
CA LEU A 14 49.02 -43.39 25.78
C LEU A 14 49.31 -42.31 24.72
N LEU A 15 50.51 -41.69 24.75
CA LEU A 15 50.89 -40.63 23.81
C LEU A 15 51.48 -41.16 22.49
N ILE A 16 52.04 -42.38 22.48
CA ILE A 16 52.59 -43.02 21.27
C ILE A 16 51.47 -43.68 20.43
N GLY A 17 50.35 -44.07 21.05
CA GLY A 17 49.17 -44.57 20.34
C GLY A 17 48.42 -43.49 19.54
N LEU A 18 48.65 -42.21 19.83
CA LEU A 18 47.95 -41.08 19.19
C LEU A 18 48.64 -40.58 17.90
N LEU A 19 49.83 -41.10 17.55
CA LEU A 19 50.62 -40.67 16.39
C LEU A 19 50.69 -41.71 15.24
N ALA A 20 49.97 -42.83 15.35
CA ALA A 20 50.00 -43.93 14.36
C ALA A 20 48.65 -44.20 13.67
N PHE A 21 47.75 -43.20 13.60
CA PHE A 21 46.49 -43.29 12.84
C PHE A 21 46.37 -42.21 11.76
N GLY A 22 47.51 -41.86 11.16
CA GLY A 22 47.61 -40.97 10.01
C GLY A 22 47.98 -41.74 8.74
N CYS A 23 47.13 -42.67 8.28
CA CYS A 23 47.14 -43.13 6.89
C CYS A 23 45.84 -43.86 6.53
N CYS A 24 45.21 -43.40 5.45
CA CYS A 24 44.16 -44.09 4.67
C CYS A 24 42.85 -44.44 5.39
N GLY A 25 41.91 -43.50 5.32
CA GLY A 25 40.48 -43.79 5.34
C GLY A 25 39.78 -42.81 4.41
N SER A 26 39.89 -43.01 3.09
CA SER A 26 38.97 -42.37 2.14
C SER A 26 37.57 -42.82 2.51
N VAL A 27 36.80 -41.95 3.18
CA VAL A 27 35.36 -42.15 3.31
C VAL A 27 34.76 -41.99 1.92
N MET A 28 34.65 -43.11 1.20
CA MET A 28 33.72 -43.23 0.09
C MET A 28 32.33 -43.09 0.72
N ALA A 29 31.74 -41.90 0.62
CA ALA A 29 30.32 -41.72 0.84
C ALA A 29 29.61 -42.62 -0.17
N ALA A 30 29.01 -43.72 0.32
CA ALA A 30 28.14 -44.55 -0.48
C ALA A 30 27.04 -43.65 -1.07
N GLY A 31 26.89 -43.71 -2.40
CA GLY A 31 25.90 -42.94 -3.14
C GLY A 31 24.53 -43.10 -2.49
N GLY A 32 24.06 -42.03 -1.86
CA GLY A 32 22.68 -41.91 -1.44
C GLY A 32 21.82 -41.80 -2.69
N ASN A 33 21.18 -42.90 -3.09
CA ASN A 33 20.02 -42.84 -3.97
C ASN A 33 18.77 -42.47 -3.14
N GLY A 34 18.85 -41.35 -2.45
CA GLY A 34 17.68 -40.64 -1.96
C GLY A 34 17.07 -39.89 -3.14
N SER A 35 16.32 -40.59 -4.00
CA SER A 35 15.39 -39.95 -4.94
C SER A 35 14.22 -39.39 -4.14
N GLY A 36 14.50 -38.38 -3.31
CA GLY A 36 13.50 -37.47 -2.79
C GLY A 36 13.01 -36.64 -3.96
N GLY A 37 12.07 -37.19 -4.72
CA GLY A 37 11.27 -36.46 -5.68
C GLY A 37 10.36 -35.50 -4.93
N GLY A 38 10.95 -34.48 -4.31
CA GLY A 38 10.21 -33.30 -3.90
C GLY A 38 9.79 -32.59 -5.17
N SER A 39 8.64 -32.97 -5.74
CA SER A 39 7.90 -32.06 -6.60
C SER A 39 7.41 -30.94 -5.69
N GLY A 40 8.32 -30.02 -5.32
CA GLY A 40 7.94 -28.75 -4.72
C GLY A 40 6.90 -28.17 -5.66
N GLY A 41 5.64 -28.19 -5.23
CA GLY A 41 4.46 -27.85 -6.02
C GLY A 41 4.39 -26.36 -6.32
N GLY A 42 5.48 -25.79 -6.83
CA GLY A 42 5.47 -24.51 -7.49
C GLY A 42 4.73 -24.71 -8.80
N SER A 43 3.48 -24.24 -8.86
CA SER A 43 2.82 -24.00 -10.14
C SER A 43 3.81 -23.26 -11.05
N THR A 44 4.03 -23.72 -12.27
CA THR A 44 4.89 -23.05 -13.27
C THR A 44 4.24 -21.79 -13.84
N GLU A 45 3.03 -21.46 -13.40
CA GLU A 45 2.33 -20.25 -13.82
C GLU A 45 3.09 -19.00 -13.37
N PRO A 46 3.08 -17.90 -14.13
CA PRO A 46 3.73 -16.67 -13.70
C PRO A 46 3.04 -16.05 -12.47
N LEU A 47 3.81 -15.29 -11.69
CA LEU A 47 3.24 -14.39 -10.69
C LEU A 47 2.51 -13.25 -11.43
N THR A 48 1.22 -13.12 -11.20
CA THR A 48 0.35 -12.13 -11.85
C THR A 48 -0.60 -11.52 -10.83
N ILE A 49 -1.16 -10.36 -11.17
CA ILE A 49 -2.21 -9.72 -10.39
C ILE A 49 -3.57 -10.27 -10.81
N VAL A 50 -4.41 -10.61 -9.85
CA VAL A 50 -5.74 -11.23 -10.05
C VAL A 50 -6.83 -10.18 -9.89
N THR A 51 -6.82 -9.46 -8.77
CA THR A 51 -7.78 -8.38 -8.50
C THR A 51 -7.11 -7.17 -7.87
N VAL A 52 -7.72 -6.01 -8.08
CA VAL A 52 -7.30 -4.72 -7.53
C VAL A 52 -8.54 -3.97 -7.08
N THR A 53 -8.48 -3.46 -5.86
CA THR A 53 -9.47 -2.53 -5.31
C THR A 53 -8.71 -1.28 -4.84
N PRO A 54 -9.08 -0.07 -5.27
CA PRO A 54 -9.98 0.24 -6.39
C PRO A 54 -9.51 -0.36 -7.72
N ALA A 55 -10.44 -0.65 -8.63
CA ALA A 55 -10.08 -1.19 -9.95
C ALA A 55 -9.22 -0.20 -10.76
N ASP A 56 -8.36 -0.71 -11.64
CA ASP A 56 -7.51 0.15 -12.48
C ASP A 56 -8.34 1.14 -13.31
N LYS A 57 -7.88 2.39 -13.33
CA LYS A 57 -8.48 3.55 -14.00
C LYS A 57 -9.89 3.92 -13.51
N SER A 58 -10.30 3.39 -12.36
CA SER A 58 -11.58 3.77 -11.76
C SER A 58 -11.60 5.25 -11.33
N THR A 59 -12.77 5.86 -11.40
CA THR A 59 -13.02 7.25 -11.03
C THR A 59 -14.08 7.33 -9.95
N GLU A 60 -14.21 8.51 -9.32
CA GLU A 60 -15.20 8.77 -8.26
C GLU A 60 -15.05 7.83 -7.05
N ILE A 61 -13.81 7.44 -6.75
CA ILE A 61 -13.50 6.58 -5.61
C ILE A 61 -13.58 7.38 -4.30
N ALA A 62 -14.29 6.87 -3.31
CA ALA A 62 -14.36 7.50 -2.00
C ALA A 62 -12.96 7.52 -1.35
N ILE A 63 -12.60 8.62 -0.69
CA ILE A 63 -11.27 8.86 -0.11
C ILE A 63 -10.89 7.87 1.02
N ASP A 64 -11.86 7.13 1.55
CA ASP A 64 -11.74 6.09 2.57
C ASP A 64 -11.82 4.67 2.01
N THR A 65 -11.89 4.51 0.68
CA THR A 65 -11.94 3.21 0.02
C THR A 65 -10.66 2.42 0.32
N PRO A 66 -10.75 1.16 0.78
CA PRO A 66 -9.57 0.35 1.06
C PRO A 66 -8.82 0.04 -0.23
N ILE A 67 -7.49 0.14 -0.17
CA ILE A 67 -6.61 -0.21 -1.28
C ILE A 67 -6.05 -1.62 -1.04
N LYS A 68 -6.36 -2.55 -1.94
CA LYS A 68 -6.04 -3.98 -1.81
C LYS A 68 -5.67 -4.58 -3.17
N LEU A 69 -4.59 -5.35 -3.18
CA LEU A 69 -4.06 -6.06 -4.34
C LEU A 69 -4.11 -7.57 -4.05
N GLU A 70 -4.59 -8.36 -5.01
CA GLU A 70 -4.56 -9.82 -4.96
C GLU A 70 -3.64 -10.38 -6.04
N PHE A 71 -2.79 -11.32 -5.66
CA PHE A 71 -1.87 -11.99 -6.58
C PHE A 71 -2.23 -13.46 -6.79
N SER A 72 -1.76 -14.03 -7.90
CA SER A 72 -2.00 -15.44 -8.24
C SER A 72 -1.29 -16.42 -7.29
N LYS A 73 -0.29 -15.95 -6.54
CA LYS A 73 0.53 -16.75 -5.64
C LYS A 73 0.76 -16.07 -4.30
N ASN A 74 1.26 -16.85 -3.35
CA ASN A 74 1.61 -16.39 -2.01
C ASN A 74 2.75 -15.37 -2.05
N VAL A 75 2.44 -14.12 -1.72
CA VAL A 75 3.40 -13.00 -1.63
C VAL A 75 3.69 -12.59 -0.18
N ALA A 76 2.98 -13.17 0.78
CA ALA A 76 3.09 -12.85 2.20
C ALA A 76 3.98 -13.82 3.01
N TYR A 77 4.58 -14.81 2.34
CA TYR A 77 5.43 -15.80 3.00
C TYR A 77 6.65 -15.16 3.68
N ALA A 78 6.96 -15.63 4.89
CA ALA A 78 7.93 -14.99 5.79
C ALA A 78 9.29 -14.66 5.16
N THR A 79 9.79 -15.47 4.21
CA THR A 79 11.11 -15.23 3.59
C THR A 79 11.10 -14.16 2.49
N VAL A 80 9.95 -13.82 1.92
CA VAL A 80 9.81 -12.82 0.84
C VAL A 80 9.08 -11.56 1.31
N ARG A 81 8.29 -11.66 2.39
CA ARG A 81 7.41 -10.59 2.90
C ARG A 81 8.15 -9.26 3.09
N ASP A 82 9.27 -9.24 3.81
CA ASP A 82 10.01 -8.00 4.10
C ASP A 82 10.54 -7.29 2.84
N ALA A 83 10.88 -8.06 1.80
CA ALA A 83 11.28 -7.50 0.51
C ALA A 83 10.04 -6.99 -0.26
N ASN A 84 8.97 -7.77 -0.28
CA ASN A 84 7.74 -7.43 -0.99
C ASN A 84 7.05 -6.18 -0.43
N LEU A 85 7.14 -5.93 0.88
CA LEU A 85 6.63 -4.70 1.51
C LEU A 85 7.30 -3.44 0.93
N LYS A 86 8.52 -3.55 0.42
CA LYS A 86 9.29 -2.44 -0.19
C LYS A 86 9.09 -2.34 -1.70
N ALA A 87 8.51 -3.36 -2.32
CA ALA A 87 8.25 -3.39 -3.77
C ALA A 87 6.98 -2.61 -4.17
N VAL A 88 6.18 -2.15 -3.19
CA VAL A 88 4.91 -1.47 -3.41
C VAL A 88 5.01 -0.03 -2.94
N SER A 89 4.49 0.91 -3.74
CA SER A 89 4.45 2.33 -3.39
C SER A 89 3.19 3.02 -3.92
N LEU A 90 2.76 4.06 -3.22
CA LEU A 90 1.63 4.90 -3.58
C LEU A 90 2.11 6.31 -3.95
N TRP A 91 1.51 6.90 -4.96
CA TRP A 91 1.88 8.19 -5.53
C TRP A 91 0.66 9.04 -5.83
N ALA A 92 0.78 10.36 -5.72
CA ALA A 92 -0.18 11.34 -6.17
C ALA A 92 0.51 12.23 -7.22
N GLY A 93 0.23 11.99 -8.49
CA GLY A 93 1.07 12.50 -9.58
C GLY A 93 2.53 12.07 -9.41
N ASP A 94 3.46 13.03 -9.34
CA ASP A 94 4.90 12.78 -9.17
C ASP A 94 5.36 12.76 -7.70
N GLN A 95 4.46 12.98 -6.74
CA GLN A 95 4.80 13.00 -5.32
C GLN A 95 4.51 11.64 -4.65
N PRO A 96 5.47 11.05 -3.93
CA PRO A 96 5.22 9.83 -3.18
C PRO A 96 4.25 10.13 -2.02
N VAL A 97 3.31 9.22 -1.80
CA VAL A 97 2.34 9.27 -0.70
C VAL A 97 2.78 8.27 0.35
N ALA A 98 2.98 8.74 1.58
CA ALA A 98 3.29 7.86 2.70
C ALA A 98 2.13 6.88 2.92
N ALA A 99 2.43 5.59 2.92
CA ALA A 99 1.47 4.52 3.15
C ALA A 99 2.12 3.38 3.92
N GLU A 100 1.35 2.79 4.83
CA GLU A 100 1.68 1.53 5.46
C GLU A 100 1.26 0.39 4.53
N ILE A 101 2.23 -0.41 4.11
CA ILE A 101 1.99 -1.63 3.34
C ILE A 101 1.89 -2.78 4.32
N THR A 102 0.83 -3.57 4.25
CA THR A 102 0.62 -4.71 5.14
C THR A 102 0.29 -5.98 4.36
N MET A 103 0.73 -7.10 4.91
CA MET A 103 0.46 -8.45 4.42
C MET A 103 0.16 -9.32 5.62
N ALA A 104 -0.77 -10.26 5.48
CA ALA A 104 -1.12 -11.18 6.55
C ALA A 104 0.04 -12.16 6.85
N ASP A 105 0.06 -12.76 8.03
CA ASP A 105 0.98 -13.87 8.28
C ASP A 105 0.42 -15.13 7.61
N ASP A 106 1.17 -15.74 6.68
CA ASP A 106 0.63 -16.83 5.87
C ASP A 106 0.45 -18.16 6.63
N GLN A 107 1.01 -18.27 7.84
CA GLN A 107 0.77 -19.41 8.72
C GLN A 107 -0.50 -19.23 9.56
N LEU A 108 -0.79 -18.01 10.00
CA LEU A 108 -1.97 -17.69 10.80
C LEU A 108 -3.21 -17.46 9.95
N GLU A 109 -3.03 -16.81 8.79
CA GLU A 109 -4.10 -16.37 7.89
C GLU A 109 -3.82 -16.84 6.45
N PRO A 110 -3.85 -18.17 6.21
CA PRO A 110 -3.49 -18.74 4.90
C PRO A 110 -4.37 -18.24 3.76
N ASP A 111 -5.61 -17.84 4.02
CA ASP A 111 -6.53 -17.32 2.99
C ASP A 111 -6.15 -15.90 2.54
N LEU A 112 -5.35 -15.19 3.34
CA LEU A 112 -4.91 -13.82 3.05
C LEU A 112 -3.49 -13.74 2.46
N ARG A 113 -2.82 -14.88 2.26
CA ARG A 113 -1.40 -14.96 1.85
C ARG A 113 -1.08 -14.34 0.49
N ASN A 114 -2.10 -14.16 -0.34
CA ASN A 114 -2.00 -13.62 -1.70
C ASN A 114 -2.27 -12.11 -1.76
N PHE A 115 -2.61 -11.48 -0.63
CA PHE A 115 -3.06 -10.10 -0.59
C PHE A 115 -2.01 -9.15 -0.04
N ILE A 116 -2.00 -7.95 -0.62
CA ILE A 116 -1.27 -6.79 -0.12
C ILE A 116 -2.30 -5.68 0.13
N ASN A 117 -2.30 -5.14 1.34
CA ASN A 117 -3.12 -4.00 1.71
C ASN A 117 -2.24 -2.75 1.78
N ILE A 118 -2.78 -1.62 1.32
CA ILE A 118 -2.10 -0.33 1.30
C ILE A 118 -2.96 0.64 2.10
N VAL A 119 -2.42 1.17 3.19
CA VAL A 119 -3.11 2.11 4.08
C VAL A 119 -2.37 3.45 4.02
N PRO A 120 -2.90 4.46 3.31
CA PRO A 120 -2.32 5.80 3.32
C PRO A 120 -2.18 6.34 4.74
N SER A 121 -1.04 6.95 5.07
CA SER A 121 -0.78 7.50 6.41
C SER A 121 -1.61 8.76 6.70
N GLU A 122 -2.01 9.46 5.65
CA GLU A 122 -2.95 10.58 5.68
C GLU A 122 -4.13 10.28 4.78
N GLN A 123 -5.29 10.90 5.06
CA GLN A 123 -6.47 10.75 4.24
C GLN A 123 -6.19 11.19 2.79
N LEU A 124 -6.72 10.43 1.83
CA LEU A 124 -6.60 10.78 0.42
C LEU A 124 -7.33 12.10 0.13
N LYS A 125 -6.77 12.88 -0.80
CA LYS A 125 -7.33 14.14 -1.25
C LYS A 125 -8.41 13.86 -2.28
N GLU A 126 -9.46 14.65 -2.25
CA GLU A 126 -10.54 14.61 -3.23
C GLU A 126 -10.06 15.05 -4.63
N GLY A 127 -10.71 14.54 -5.68
CA GLY A 127 -10.43 14.88 -7.08
C GLY A 127 -8.99 14.60 -7.52
N THR A 128 -8.28 13.71 -6.84
CA THR A 128 -6.85 13.47 -7.02
C THR A 128 -6.61 12.11 -7.68
N VAL A 129 -5.71 12.08 -8.65
CA VAL A 129 -5.26 10.83 -9.29
C VAL A 129 -4.15 10.21 -8.46
N TYR A 130 -4.40 8.99 -8.01
CA TYR A 130 -3.44 8.17 -7.30
C TYR A 130 -2.90 7.07 -8.21
N THR A 131 -1.62 6.75 -8.05
CA THR A 131 -0.92 5.70 -8.78
C THR A 131 -0.28 4.73 -7.81
N ILE A 132 -0.61 3.45 -7.95
CA ILE A 132 0.03 2.35 -7.25
C ILE A 132 1.09 1.77 -8.18
N LYS A 133 2.33 1.67 -7.70
CA LYS A 133 3.44 1.05 -8.43
C LYS A 133 3.90 -0.19 -7.69
N VAL A 134 4.00 -1.30 -8.41
CA VAL A 134 4.55 -2.56 -7.92
C VAL A 134 5.76 -2.93 -8.78
N ASP A 135 6.92 -3.01 -8.14
CA ASP A 135 8.19 -3.27 -8.80
C ASP A 135 8.38 -4.76 -9.13
N THR A 136 9.20 -5.04 -10.14
CA THR A 136 9.57 -6.42 -10.55
C THR A 136 10.27 -7.24 -9.47
N THR A 137 10.78 -6.59 -8.41
CA THR A 137 11.35 -7.26 -7.23
C THR A 137 10.32 -7.97 -6.37
N LEU A 138 9.01 -7.73 -6.57
CA LEU A 138 7.96 -8.51 -5.91
C LEU A 138 8.07 -9.98 -6.31
N SER A 139 8.16 -10.85 -5.30
CA SER A 139 8.36 -12.30 -5.48
C SER A 139 7.35 -13.13 -4.70
N SER A 140 7.05 -14.33 -5.19
CA SER A 140 6.21 -15.29 -4.49
C SER A 140 7.02 -16.29 -3.67
N LYS A 141 6.36 -17.07 -2.81
CA LYS A 141 6.95 -18.19 -2.06
C LYS A 141 7.70 -19.19 -2.94
N SER A 142 7.25 -19.40 -4.18
CA SER A 142 7.88 -20.31 -5.14
C SER A 142 9.10 -19.72 -5.86
N GLY A 143 9.39 -18.43 -5.64
CA GLY A 143 10.52 -17.72 -6.26
C GLY A 143 10.17 -17.01 -7.56
N ASP A 144 8.94 -17.11 -8.06
CA ASP A 144 8.49 -16.38 -9.24
C ASP A 144 8.39 -14.88 -8.94
N VAL A 145 8.84 -14.07 -9.90
CA VAL A 145 8.77 -12.61 -9.87
C VAL A 145 7.80 -12.09 -10.92
N LEU A 146 7.42 -10.82 -10.82
CA LEU A 146 6.65 -10.15 -11.88
C LEU A 146 7.49 -10.04 -13.16
N THR A 147 6.88 -10.32 -14.31
CA THR A 147 7.55 -10.22 -15.62
C THR A 147 7.75 -8.78 -16.07
N ALA A 148 6.95 -7.85 -15.55
CA ALA A 148 6.99 -6.43 -15.82
C ALA A 148 6.48 -5.67 -14.58
N PRO A 149 6.91 -4.41 -14.35
CA PRO A 149 6.35 -3.61 -13.27
C PRO A 149 4.86 -3.35 -13.52
N ILE A 150 4.09 -3.31 -12.44
CA ILE A 150 2.66 -3.01 -12.49
C ILE A 150 2.46 -1.55 -12.10
N THR A 151 1.66 -0.83 -12.89
CA THR A 151 1.24 0.55 -12.60
C THR A 151 -0.27 0.61 -12.71
N LEU A 152 -0.94 0.96 -11.62
CA LEU A 152 -2.40 1.03 -11.51
C LEU A 152 -2.80 2.43 -11.10
N THR A 153 -3.89 2.94 -11.64
CA THR A 153 -4.38 4.28 -11.30
C THR A 153 -5.81 4.25 -10.80
N PHE A 154 -6.16 5.20 -9.95
CA PHE A 154 -7.54 5.49 -9.60
C PHE A 154 -7.69 6.97 -9.25
N THR A 155 -8.89 7.50 -9.41
CA THR A 155 -9.20 8.91 -9.14
C THR A 155 -10.24 9.01 -8.04
N THR A 156 -9.93 9.76 -7.00
CA THR A 156 -10.88 10.01 -5.91
C THR A 156 -12.02 10.92 -6.37
N ALA A 157 -13.20 10.76 -5.77
CA ALA A 157 -14.31 11.67 -5.97
C ALA A 157 -13.88 13.11 -5.63
N GLY A 158 -14.24 14.06 -6.48
CA GLY A 158 -14.05 15.47 -6.20
C GLY A 158 -15.11 15.98 -5.24
N THR A 159 -14.81 17.03 -4.49
CA THR A 159 -15.86 17.83 -3.84
C THR A 159 -16.71 18.40 -4.96
N ASN A 160 -18.01 18.10 -4.94
CA ASN A 160 -18.99 18.75 -5.81
C ASN A 160 -19.22 20.22 -5.37
N GLU A 161 -18.18 21.01 -5.11
CA GLU A 161 -18.31 22.45 -4.91
C GLU A 161 -18.60 23.18 -6.24
N ALA A 162 -18.25 22.57 -7.38
CA ALA A 162 -18.59 23.09 -8.71
C ALA A 162 -19.99 22.64 -9.22
N ALA A 163 -20.57 21.55 -8.68
CA ALA A 163 -21.91 21.09 -9.09
C ALA A 163 -23.06 21.72 -8.28
N ASN A 164 -22.77 22.35 -7.13
CA ASN A 164 -23.76 23.12 -6.35
C ASN A 164 -23.73 24.64 -6.66
N GLN A 165 -22.97 25.06 -7.67
CA GLN A 165 -23.09 26.41 -8.28
C GLN A 165 -23.54 26.39 -9.75
N ALA A 166 -23.89 25.21 -10.29
CA ALA A 166 -24.38 25.06 -11.66
C ALA A 166 -25.80 24.46 -11.74
N THR A 167 -26.61 24.56 -10.68
CA THR A 167 -28.07 24.39 -10.75
C THR A 167 -28.80 25.36 -9.80
N SER A 168 -28.53 26.66 -9.94
CA SER A 168 -29.42 27.71 -9.42
C SER A 168 -29.46 28.95 -10.33
N GLU A 169 -29.28 28.80 -11.63
CA GLU A 169 -29.67 29.84 -12.60
C GLU A 169 -30.30 29.22 -13.84
N THR A 170 -31.62 28.97 -13.77
CA THR A 170 -32.61 29.61 -14.67
C THR A 170 -34.01 29.14 -14.25
N ALA A 171 -34.62 29.91 -13.36
CA ALA A 171 -36.05 30.21 -13.40
C ALA A 171 -36.28 31.61 -12.81
N ASN A 172 -36.13 32.60 -13.68
CA ASN A 172 -36.74 33.93 -13.65
C ASN A 172 -36.22 35.00 -12.65
N SER A 173 -35.19 35.75 -13.08
CA SER A 173 -34.99 37.14 -12.66
C SER A 173 -34.98 38.06 -13.88
N GLY A 174 -36.17 38.43 -14.33
CA GLY A 174 -36.35 39.64 -15.12
C GLY A 174 -36.28 40.87 -14.20
N SER A 175 -35.09 41.43 -14.00
CA SER A 175 -34.95 42.85 -13.67
C SER A 175 -33.51 43.31 -13.88
N GLY A 176 -33.21 43.77 -15.10
CA GLY A 176 -32.03 44.57 -15.37
C GLY A 176 -32.13 45.88 -14.59
N LEU A 177 -31.37 45.99 -13.51
CA LEU A 177 -31.28 47.21 -12.70
C LEU A 177 -30.35 48.20 -13.40
N ASN A 178 -30.95 49.06 -14.20
CA ASN A 178 -30.38 50.29 -14.71
C ASN A 178 -30.00 51.22 -13.54
N THR A 179 -28.70 51.51 -13.41
CA THR A 179 -28.08 52.35 -12.36
C THR A 179 -28.66 53.77 -12.25
N THR A 180 -29.52 54.19 -13.18
CA THR A 180 -30.24 55.46 -13.17
C THR A 180 -31.53 55.43 -12.31
N GLY A 181 -32.10 54.26 -12.01
CA GLY A 181 -33.39 54.12 -11.30
C GLY A 181 -33.30 54.06 -9.77
N ILE A 182 -32.18 53.61 -9.22
CA ILE A 182 -32.01 53.41 -7.76
C ILE A 182 -31.95 54.76 -7.01
N ILE A 183 -31.39 55.80 -7.64
CA ILE A 183 -31.22 57.12 -7.02
C ILE A 183 -32.58 57.86 -6.88
N ILE A 184 -33.53 57.64 -7.81
CA ILE A 184 -34.85 58.28 -7.76
C ILE A 184 -35.73 57.65 -6.67
N GLY A 185 -35.62 56.33 -6.46
CA GLY A 185 -36.35 55.61 -5.41
C GLY A 185 -35.97 56.03 -3.99
N LEU A 186 -34.67 56.25 -3.72
CA LEU A 186 -34.20 56.71 -2.41
C LEU A 186 -34.60 58.17 -2.11
N MET A 187 -34.64 59.03 -3.13
CA MET A 187 -35.12 60.42 -2.97
C MET A 187 -36.64 60.50 -2.73
N ALA A 188 -37.44 59.65 -3.40
CA ALA A 188 -38.89 59.63 -3.19
C ALA A 188 -39.29 59.14 -1.79
N ILE A 189 -38.60 58.12 -1.26
CA ILE A 189 -38.85 57.59 0.09
C ILE A 189 -38.50 58.65 1.16
N ALA A 190 -37.39 59.39 1.00
CA ALA A 190 -37.02 60.47 1.92
C ALA A 190 -38.05 61.62 1.93
N ILE A 191 -38.61 61.99 0.77
CA ILE A 191 -39.63 63.04 0.65
C ILE A 191 -40.96 62.62 1.30
N VAL A 192 -41.40 61.36 1.11
CA VAL A 192 -42.64 60.85 1.70
C VAL A 192 -42.52 60.72 3.23
N VAL A 193 -41.38 60.25 3.75
CA VAL A 193 -41.13 60.18 5.20
C VAL A 193 -41.06 61.58 5.81
N GLY A 194 -40.46 62.56 5.13
CA GLY A 194 -40.44 63.96 5.56
C GLY A 194 -41.84 64.58 5.67
N ILE A 195 -42.72 64.35 4.70
CA ILE A 195 -44.10 64.89 4.72
C ILE A 195 -44.95 64.27 5.84
N VAL A 196 -44.78 62.97 6.12
CA VAL A 196 -45.54 62.28 7.19
C VAL A 196 -45.11 62.75 8.58
N ILE A 197 -43.81 63.01 8.80
CA ILE A 197 -43.30 63.52 10.08
C ILE A 197 -43.77 64.97 10.33
N VAL A 198 -43.79 65.81 9.28
CA VAL A 198 -44.27 67.21 9.41
C VAL A 198 -45.77 67.26 9.70
N ARG A 199 -46.60 66.36 9.14
CA ARG A 199 -48.04 66.32 9.43
C ARG A 199 -48.38 65.84 10.84
N ARG A 200 -47.57 64.95 11.43
CA ARG A 200 -47.78 64.51 12.83
C ARG A 200 -47.40 65.56 13.88
N LYS A 201 -46.59 66.56 13.54
CA LYS A 201 -46.17 67.60 14.49
C LYS A 201 -47.09 68.83 14.50
N LYS A 202 -48.12 68.86 13.66
CA LYS A 202 -49.06 69.99 13.51
C LYS A 202 -50.54 69.62 13.78
N ALA A 203 -50.78 68.44 14.37
CA ALA A 203 -52.08 68.04 14.91
C ALA A 203 -51.99 67.97 16.44
#